data_AF-A0A3N2HVD5-F1
#
_entry.id   AF-A0A3N2HVD5-F1
#
_cell.length_a   1.000
_cell.length_b   1.000
_cell.length_c   1.000
_cell.angle_alpha   90.00
_cell.angle_beta   90.00
_cell.angle_gamma   90.00
#
_symmetry.space_group_name_H-M   'P 1'
#
loop_
_entity.id
_entity.type
_entity.pdbx_description
1 polymer ?
#
loop_
_entity_poly.entity_id
_entity_poly.type
_entity_poly.pdbx_seq_one_letter_code
_entity_poly.pdbx_strand_id
1 'polypeptide(L)'
;MENPAAVEDVEASFERPLTVDEKRVVPAWLGTAWRTLNREVRGVAARLDLEEDVAGHLPVDDVKDIVVAMVERKLRNPDGYRTWGGDTESSTIDNALSSGKIYVTDEERRSLAPADVGAGALNGMYSIPLGRP
;
A
#
# COMPACT_ATOMS: atom_id res chain seq x y z
N MET A 1 3.89 -13.52 -9.80
CA MET A 1 4.19 -12.14 -10.18
C MET A 1 5.32 -11.61 -9.32
N GLU A 2 6.35 -11.05 -9.96
CA GLU A 2 7.48 -10.41 -9.30
C GLU A 2 7.09 -9.00 -8.82
N ASN A 3 7.87 -8.43 -7.89
CA ASN A 3 7.61 -7.10 -7.36
C ASN A 3 7.86 -6.03 -8.44
N PRO A 4 6.92 -5.11 -8.72
CA PRO A 4 7.10 -4.07 -9.73
C PRO A 4 8.07 -2.95 -9.31
N ALA A 5 8.40 -2.83 -8.02
CA ALA A 5 9.31 -1.78 -7.51
C ALA A 5 10.77 -2.26 -7.39
N ALA A 6 11.70 -1.40 -7.79
CA ALA A 6 13.15 -1.63 -7.76
C ALA A 6 13.88 -0.67 -6.78
N VAL A 7 15.18 -0.88 -6.58
CA VAL A 7 16.00 -0.07 -5.64
C VAL A 7 16.12 1.36 -6.14
N GLU A 8 16.21 1.52 -7.46
CA GLU A 8 16.31 2.79 -8.17
C GLU A 8 15.10 3.68 -7.91
N ASP A 9 13.92 3.09 -7.75
CA ASP A 9 12.68 3.81 -7.47
C ASP A 9 12.66 4.37 -6.06
N VAL A 10 13.21 3.61 -5.11
CA VAL A 10 13.44 4.08 -3.74
C VAL A 10 14.49 5.18 -3.73
N GLU A 11 15.57 5.05 -4.50
CA GLU A 11 16.61 6.08 -4.59
C GLU A 11 16.11 7.37 -5.25
N ALA A 12 15.20 7.28 -6.22
CA ALA A 12 14.59 8.44 -6.87
C ALA A 12 13.60 9.19 -5.99
N SER A 13 12.87 8.48 -5.12
CA SER A 13 11.88 9.07 -4.22
C SER A 13 12.50 9.58 -2.91
N PHE A 14 13.62 9.00 -2.47
CA PHE A 14 14.22 9.34 -1.19
C PHE A 14 15.05 10.63 -1.23
N GLU A 15 14.81 11.53 -0.27
CA GLU A 15 15.42 12.87 -0.19
C GLU A 15 16.96 12.87 -0.01
N ARG A 16 17.57 11.72 0.29
CA ARG A 16 19.02 11.54 0.44
C ARG A 16 19.52 10.31 -0.32
N PRO A 17 20.79 10.28 -0.74
CA PRO A 17 21.36 9.07 -1.33
C PRO A 17 21.37 7.91 -0.32
N LEU A 18 21.00 6.73 -0.79
CA LEU A 18 21.05 5.50 0.00
C LEU A 18 22.50 5.11 0.29
N THR A 19 22.77 4.78 1.56
CA THR A 19 24.06 4.23 1.99
C THR A 19 24.26 2.81 1.42
N VAL A 20 25.52 2.33 1.42
CA VAL A 20 25.86 0.99 0.92
C VAL A 20 25.09 -0.11 1.68
N ASP A 21 24.93 0.05 2.99
CA ASP A 21 24.17 -0.88 3.81
C ASP A 21 22.68 -0.85 3.50
N GLU A 22 22.11 0.33 3.24
CA GLU A 22 20.71 0.49 2.83
C GLU A 22 20.47 -0.14 1.45
N LYS A 23 21.32 0.13 0.45
CA LYS A 23 21.22 -0.50 -0.88
C LYS A 23 21.28 -2.03 -0.82
N ARG A 24 22.01 -2.59 0.15
CA ARG A 24 22.07 -4.04 0.38
C ARG A 24 20.77 -4.61 0.95
N VAL A 25 20.05 -3.88 1.80
CA VAL A 25 18.85 -4.40 2.50
C VAL A 25 17.54 -4.02 1.81
N VAL A 26 17.50 -2.95 1.02
CA VAL A 26 16.31 -2.47 0.30
C VAL A 26 15.64 -3.54 -0.56
N PRO A 27 16.36 -4.38 -1.34
CA PRO A 27 15.71 -5.46 -2.11
C PRO A 27 14.91 -6.43 -1.24
N ALA A 28 15.43 -6.79 -0.07
CA ALA A 28 14.74 -7.68 0.86
C ALA A 28 13.51 -7.01 1.50
N TRP A 29 13.58 -5.71 1.75
CA TRP A 29 12.45 -4.92 2.24
C TRP A 29 11.37 -4.75 1.18
N LEU A 30 11.74 -4.45 -0.06
CA LEU A 30 10.83 -4.40 -1.20
C LEU A 30 10.06 -5.74 -1.37
N GLY A 31 10.78 -6.87 -1.33
CA GLY A 31 10.12 -8.20 -1.37
C GLY A 31 9.23 -8.49 -0.15
N THR A 32 9.51 -7.88 1.00
CA THR A 32 8.65 -8.00 2.19
C THR A 32 7.44 -7.09 2.09
N ALA A 33 7.59 -5.88 1.54
CA ALA A 33 6.51 -4.95 1.28
C ALA A 33 5.51 -5.52 0.28
N TRP A 34 6.00 -6.09 -0.82
CA TRP A 34 5.17 -6.76 -1.81
C TRP A 34 4.35 -7.93 -1.23
N ARG A 35 4.98 -8.79 -0.40
CA ARG A 35 4.27 -9.89 0.26
C ARG A 35 3.22 -9.40 1.26
N THR A 36 3.54 -8.34 2.02
CA THR A 36 2.60 -7.72 2.95
C THR A 36 1.43 -7.11 2.19
N LEU A 37 1.68 -6.39 1.10
CA LEU A 37 0.65 -5.80 0.26
C LEU A 37 -0.32 -6.86 -0.29
N ASN A 38 0.20 -7.96 -0.84
CA ASN A 38 -0.62 -9.07 -1.33
C ASN A 38 -1.44 -9.77 -0.22
N ARG A 39 -0.94 -9.78 1.02
CA ARG A 39 -1.65 -10.36 2.16
C ARG A 39 -2.79 -9.43 2.62
N GLU A 40 -2.54 -8.14 2.68
CA GLU A 40 -3.50 -7.13 3.17
C GLU A 40 -4.55 -6.76 2.14
N VAL A 41 -4.17 -6.72 0.85
CA VAL A 41 -5.06 -6.37 -0.26
C VAL A 41 -5.13 -7.57 -1.21
N ARG A 42 -6.15 -8.39 -1.01
CA ARG A 42 -6.34 -9.60 -1.83
C ARG A 42 -6.61 -9.21 -3.28
N GLY A 43 -5.90 -9.86 -4.20
CA GLY A 43 -6.11 -9.69 -5.63
C GLY A 43 -5.38 -8.51 -6.27
N VAL A 44 -4.49 -7.81 -5.55
CA VAL A 44 -3.65 -6.75 -6.15
C VAL A 44 -2.83 -7.28 -7.33
N ALA A 45 -2.12 -8.39 -7.16
CA ALA A 45 -1.37 -9.00 -8.26
C ALA A 45 -2.26 -9.36 -9.45
N ALA A 46 -3.46 -9.90 -9.20
CA ALA A 46 -4.38 -10.26 -10.27
C ALA A 46 -4.94 -9.03 -11.01
N ARG A 47 -5.14 -7.90 -10.31
CA ARG A 47 -5.62 -6.64 -10.90
C ARG A 47 -4.54 -5.90 -11.68
N LEU A 48 -3.29 -6.06 -11.28
CA LEU A 48 -2.13 -5.54 -11.99
C LEU A 48 -1.87 -6.28 -13.31
N ASP A 49 -2.23 -7.57 -13.37
CA ASP A 49 -2.19 -8.40 -14.59
C ASP A 49 -3.34 -8.12 -15.57
N LEU A 50 -4.35 -7.34 -15.19
CA LEU A 50 -5.45 -6.99 -16.10
C LEU A 50 -4.97 -6.02 -17.18
N GLU A 51 -5.58 -6.07 -18.36
CA GLU A 51 -5.36 -5.06 -19.39
C GLU A 51 -5.83 -3.67 -18.91
N GLU A 52 -5.14 -2.60 -19.32
CA GLU A 52 -5.39 -1.23 -18.86
C GLU A 52 -6.85 -0.78 -19.06
N ASP A 53 -7.51 -1.26 -20.10
CA ASP A 53 -8.89 -0.93 -20.46
C ASP A 53 -9.95 -1.69 -19.63
N VAL A 54 -9.54 -2.64 -18.79
CA VAL A 54 -10.46 -3.46 -17.99
C VAL A 54 -10.85 -2.72 -16.72
N ALA A 55 -12.15 -2.61 -16.47
CA ALA A 55 -12.67 -2.09 -15.20
C ALA A 55 -12.13 -2.90 -14.01
N GLY A 56 -11.34 -2.24 -13.16
CA GLY A 56 -10.64 -2.88 -12.04
C GLY A 56 -9.15 -3.12 -12.26
N HIS A 57 -8.62 -2.80 -13.45
CA HIS A 57 -7.18 -2.65 -13.68
C HIS A 57 -6.59 -1.70 -12.65
N LEU A 58 -5.41 -2.05 -12.18
CA LEU A 58 -4.67 -1.28 -11.20
C LEU A 58 -3.34 -0.85 -11.83
N PRO A 59 -3.12 0.46 -12.01
CA PRO A 59 -1.88 0.95 -12.61
C PRO A 59 -0.66 0.44 -11.85
N VAL A 60 0.36 0.03 -12.61
CA VAL A 60 1.62 -0.47 -12.05
C VAL A 60 2.29 0.61 -11.20
N ASP A 61 2.21 1.87 -11.65
CA ASP A 61 2.80 3.01 -10.97
C ASP A 61 2.18 3.25 -9.58
N ASP A 62 0.86 3.13 -9.44
CA ASP A 62 0.18 3.29 -8.13
C ASP A 62 0.65 2.23 -7.11
N VAL A 63 0.81 0.99 -7.57
CA VAL A 63 1.30 -0.12 -6.73
C VAL A 63 2.76 0.10 -6.35
N LYS A 64 3.56 0.55 -7.31
CA LYS A 64 4.97 0.84 -7.15
C LYS A 64 5.19 1.96 -6.13
N ASP A 65 4.44 3.05 -6.21
CA ASP A 65 4.50 4.18 -5.28
C ASP A 65 4.20 3.74 -3.85
N ILE A 66 3.20 2.87 -3.66
CA ILE A 66 2.85 2.35 -2.33
C ILE A 66 3.97 1.44 -1.79
N VAL A 67 4.50 0.54 -2.61
CA VAL A 67 5.61 -0.33 -2.18
C VAL A 67 6.86 0.48 -1.83
N VAL A 68 7.17 1.53 -2.60
CA VAL A 68 8.26 2.47 -2.30
C VAL A 68 7.99 3.20 -0.99
N ALA A 69 6.79 3.77 -0.79
CA ALA A 69 6.41 4.47 0.43
C ALA A 69 6.51 3.57 1.68
N MET A 70 6.15 2.30 1.58
CA MET A 70 6.32 1.31 2.67
C MET A 70 7.80 1.14 3.06
N VAL A 71 8.70 1.11 2.08
CA VAL A 71 10.15 0.97 2.31
C VAL A 71 10.77 2.28 2.79
N GLU A 72 10.33 3.43 2.29
CA GLU A 72 10.77 4.73 2.76
C GLU A 72 10.45 4.95 4.24
N ARG A 73 9.25 4.58 4.69
CA ARG A 73 8.88 4.64 6.12
C ARG A 73 9.81 3.78 6.96
N LYS A 74 10.19 2.60 6.45
CA LYS A 74 11.18 1.73 7.09
C LYS A 74 12.57 2.35 7.11
N LEU A 75 13.00 3.02 6.04
CA LEU A 75 14.27 3.74 5.96
C LEU A 75 14.32 4.96 6.89
N ARG A 76 13.20 5.68 7.08
CA ARG A 76 13.10 6.83 7.99
C ARG A 76 13.06 6.40 9.47
N ASN A 77 12.58 5.20 9.77
CA ASN A 77 12.58 4.63 11.12
C ASN A 77 13.05 3.16 11.13
N PRO A 78 14.35 2.90 10.89
CA PRO A 78 14.87 1.56 10.71
C PRO A 78 14.72 0.68 11.96
N ASP A 79 14.84 1.28 13.15
CA ASP A 79 14.78 0.58 14.43
C ASP A 79 13.37 0.55 15.06
N GLY A 80 12.39 1.24 14.46
CA GLY A 80 11.02 1.29 14.99
C GLY A 80 10.94 1.96 16.35
N TYR A 81 11.74 3.01 16.56
CA TYR A 81 11.70 3.78 17.80
C TYR A 81 10.31 4.42 17.96
N ARG A 82 9.70 4.19 19.13
CA ARG A 82 8.32 4.59 19.41
C ARG A 82 8.16 6.04 19.82
N THR A 83 9.16 6.62 20.48
CA THR A 83 9.18 8.01 20.93
C THR A 83 10.58 8.30 21.47
N TRP A 84 11.14 9.48 21.18
CA TRP A 84 12.15 10.07 22.07
C TRP A 84 11.41 11.12 22.88
N GLY A 85 11.22 10.86 24.18
CA GLY A 85 10.45 11.73 25.07
C GLY A 85 11.12 13.10 25.19
N GLY A 86 10.41 14.12 24.70
CA GLY A 86 10.62 15.53 25.02
C GLY A 86 9.24 16.14 25.22
N ASP A 87 9.04 16.79 26.36
CA ASP A 87 7.79 17.30 26.89
C ASP A 87 6.89 18.05 25.89
N THR A 88 5.59 17.89 26.10
CA THR A 88 4.48 18.71 25.58
C THR A 88 4.06 18.42 24.13
N GLU A 89 3.10 17.50 24.00
CA GLU A 89 2.10 17.33 22.92
C GLU A 89 2.10 15.90 22.37
N SER A 90 1.37 15.01 23.08
CA SER A 90 1.15 13.64 22.65
C SER A 90 0.10 13.61 21.54
N SER A 91 0.53 13.81 20.30
CA SER A 91 -0.24 13.31 19.17
C SER A 91 0.00 11.80 19.08
N THR A 92 -1.04 11.01 19.34
CA THR A 92 -1.04 9.56 19.17
C THR A 92 -0.83 9.26 17.68
N ILE A 93 0.42 9.18 17.26
CA ILE A 93 0.78 8.70 15.94
C ILE A 93 0.51 7.19 15.93
N ASP A 94 -0.31 6.76 14.97
CA ASP A 94 -0.81 5.40 14.79
C ASP A 94 0.21 4.30 15.15
N ASN A 95 -0.23 3.29 15.91
CA ASN A 95 0.60 2.19 16.43
C ASN A 95 1.36 1.43 15.32
N ALA A 96 0.89 1.48 14.08
CA ALA A 96 1.56 0.92 12.91
C ALA A 96 2.74 1.78 12.44
N LEU A 97 2.57 3.11 12.37
CA LEU A 97 3.61 4.10 12.03
C LEU A 97 4.83 4.00 12.96
N SER A 98 4.57 3.73 14.23
CA SER A 98 5.56 3.78 15.31
C SER A 98 6.40 2.48 15.48
N SER A 99 6.18 1.45 14.65
CA SER A 99 6.77 0.12 14.86
C SER A 99 8.00 -0.21 14.01
N GLY A 100 8.38 0.66 13.06
CA GLY A 100 9.44 0.35 12.08
C GLY A 100 9.14 -0.94 11.31
N LYS A 101 7.88 -1.36 11.20
CA LYS A 101 7.49 -2.52 10.40
C LYS A 101 7.17 -2.05 8.99
N ILE A 102 7.25 -2.99 8.07
CA ILE A 102 6.71 -2.81 6.72
C ILE A 102 5.21 -3.12 6.82
N TYR A 103 4.38 -2.09 6.70
CA TYR A 103 2.91 -2.19 6.80
C TYR A 103 2.25 -1.29 5.75
N VAL A 104 1.02 -1.63 5.38
CA VAL A 104 0.18 -0.83 4.48
C VAL A 104 -0.71 0.05 5.34
N THR A 105 -0.77 1.35 5.05
CA THR A 105 -1.68 2.29 5.74
C THR A 105 -3.13 2.09 5.28
N ASP A 106 -4.10 2.54 6.09
CA ASP A 106 -5.51 2.46 5.70
C ASP A 106 -5.84 3.33 4.48
N GLU A 107 -5.12 4.44 4.28
CA GLU A 107 -5.27 5.30 3.11
C GLU A 107 -4.77 4.62 1.83
N GLU A 108 -3.60 3.99 1.85
CA GLU A 108 -3.09 3.18 0.73
C GLU A 108 -3.96 1.96 0.46
N ARG A 109 -4.50 1.35 1.51
CA ARG A 109 -5.48 0.27 1.37
C ARG A 109 -6.74 0.78 0.68
N ARG A 110 -7.16 2.00 0.97
CA ARG A 110 -8.35 2.62 0.37
C ARG A 110 -8.11 3.07 -1.07
N SER A 111 -6.92 3.56 -1.40
CA SER A 111 -6.57 3.89 -2.80
C SER A 111 -6.51 2.62 -3.66
N LEU A 112 -6.04 1.51 -3.10
CA LEU A 112 -6.01 0.22 -3.77
C LEU A 112 -7.33 -0.54 -3.70
N ALA A 113 -8.28 -0.13 -2.86
CA ALA A 113 -9.58 -0.77 -2.80
C ALA A 113 -10.25 -0.64 -4.18
N PRO A 114 -10.84 -1.71 -4.72
CA PRO A 114 -11.66 -1.57 -5.90
C PRO A 114 -12.73 -0.52 -5.58
N ALA A 115 -12.92 0.46 -6.47
CA ALA A 115 -13.98 1.44 -6.32
C ALA A 115 -15.25 0.66 -5.99
N ASP A 116 -15.82 0.89 -4.81
CA ASP A 116 -17.02 0.20 -4.37
C ASP A 116 -18.04 0.30 -5.51
N VAL A 117 -18.37 -0.84 -6.12
CA VAL A 117 -19.53 -0.98 -7.01
C VAL A 117 -20.82 -0.89 -6.18
N GLY A 118 -20.81 -0.15 -5.07
CA GLY A 118 -21.68 -0.37 -3.91
C GLY A 118 -22.12 0.87 -3.13
N ALA A 119 -21.91 2.09 -3.64
CA ALA A 119 -22.50 3.29 -3.01
C ALA A 119 -23.19 4.27 -3.98
N GLY A 120 -23.23 3.96 -5.29
CA GLY A 120 -23.99 4.73 -6.29
C GLY A 120 -25.03 3.92 -7.07
N ALA A 121 -24.98 2.58 -7.01
CA ALA A 121 -25.85 1.69 -7.79
C ALA A 121 -27.03 1.11 -7.01
N LEU A 122 -27.31 1.58 -5.79
CA LEU A 122 -28.50 1.19 -5.01
C LEU A 122 -29.71 2.13 -5.17
N ASN A 123 -29.67 3.06 -6.13
CA ASN A 123 -30.90 3.74 -6.60
C ASN A 123 -31.59 3.01 -7.77
N GLY A 124 -31.14 1.79 -8.09
CA GLY A 124 -31.81 0.87 -9.01
C GLY A 124 -32.82 0.02 -8.26
N MET A 125 -34.05 0.52 -8.16
CA MET A 125 -35.24 -0.15 -7.64
C MET A 125 -35.37 -1.60 -8.16
N TYR A 126 -34.99 -2.60 -7.35
CA TYR A 126 -35.33 -4.00 -7.61
C TYR A 126 -36.79 -4.26 -7.23
N SER A 127 -37.71 -4.03 -8.18
CA SER A 127 -39.05 -4.61 -8.14
C SER A 127 -38.93 -6.07 -8.57
N ILE A 128 -39.08 -7.02 -7.64
CA ILE A 128 -39.31 -8.43 -7.96
C ILE A 128 -40.82 -8.59 -8.17
N PRO A 129 -41.32 -8.80 -9.40
CA PRO A 129 -42.72 -9.16 -9.58
C PRO A 129 -42.89 -10.61 -9.09
N LEU A 130 -43.48 -10.77 -7.91
CA LEU A 130 -44.03 -12.04 -7.45
C LEU A 130 -45.24 -12.39 -8.34
N GLY A 131 -44.96 -12.91 -9.53
CA GLY A 131 -45.94 -13.54 -10.40
C GLY A 131 -46.31 -14.90 -9.82
N ARG A 132 -47.54 -14.99 -9.30
CA ARG A 132 -48.18 -16.21 -8.84
C ARG A 132 -49.20 -16.65 -9.90
N PRO A 133 -49.11 -17.87 -10.43
CA PRO A 133 -50.30 -18.61 -10.85
C PRO A 133 -50.78 -19.54 -9.73
#